data_AF-A0A9E5YKM4-F1
#
_entry.id   AF-A0A9E5YKM4-F1
#
_cell.length_a   1.000
_cell.length_b   1.000
_cell.length_c   1.000
_cell.angle_alpha   90.00
_cell.angle_beta   90.00
_cell.angle_gamma   90.00
#
_symmetry.space_group_name_H-M   'P 1'
#
loop_
_entity.id
_entity.type
_entity.pdbx_description
1 polymer ?
#
loop_
_entity_poly.entity_id
_entity_poly.type
_entity_poly.pdbx_seq_one_letter_code
_entity_poly.pdbx_strand_id
1 'polypeptide(L)'
;MVIAGFGKQDYFPKLQSFKFETIINGRLKCKEDITGSITHDLGSFIAPFAQGEMVHSFMMGIDPVLMQFTRKYLKDIFDNYPDIIIGILKNLSAPEKTKLKEKIIESSKTIYDDYFEDLNNFMKQKFINPIVNVVGILPKDELAAMAESLVNLTMFKQRVSPTAETVGGPIDVAIISKGDGFIWIKRKKYFDIDLNPRYVMRNP
;
A
#
# COMPACT_ATOMS: atom_id res chain seq x y z
N MET A 1 -2.32 0.58 16.21
CA MET A 1 -3.76 0.30 16.45
C MET A 1 -4.55 0.78 15.24
N VAL A 2 -5.56 0.03 14.86
CA VAL A 2 -6.47 0.38 13.77
C VAL A 2 -7.89 0.39 14.32
N ILE A 3 -8.65 1.43 14.01
CA ILE A 3 -10.06 1.58 14.35
C ILE A 3 -10.80 1.80 13.03
N ALA A 4 -11.72 0.90 12.71
CA ALA A 4 -12.53 0.95 11.49
C ALA A 4 -14.01 0.71 11.82
N GLY A 5 -14.90 1.40 11.12
CA GLY A 5 -16.35 1.20 11.27
C GLY A 5 -17.14 2.47 11.02
N PHE A 6 -18.32 2.56 11.65
CA PHE A 6 -19.24 3.69 11.50
C PHE A 6 -19.37 4.42 12.83
N GLY A 7 -19.14 5.73 12.84
CA GLY A 7 -19.55 6.58 13.96
C GLY A 7 -21.06 6.61 14.12
N LYS A 8 -21.54 7.03 15.30
CA LYS A 8 -22.98 7.12 15.61
C LYS A 8 -23.73 7.95 14.57
N GLN A 9 -23.15 9.11 14.21
CA GLN A 9 -23.72 10.06 13.25
C GLN A 9 -23.16 9.89 11.82
N ASP A 10 -22.27 8.92 11.60
CA ASP A 10 -21.66 8.73 10.28
C ASP A 10 -22.55 7.86 9.40
N TYR A 11 -22.78 8.33 8.18
CA TYR A 11 -23.45 7.57 7.12
C TYR A 11 -22.49 6.58 6.42
N PHE A 12 -21.22 6.97 6.29
CA PHE A 12 -20.18 6.20 5.61
C PHE A 12 -19.11 5.66 6.59
N PRO A 13 -18.42 4.57 6.24
CA PRO A 13 -17.37 4.03 7.09
C PRO A 13 -16.14 4.93 7.12
N LYS A 14 -15.44 4.88 8.25
CA LYS A 14 -14.17 5.57 8.50
C LYS A 14 -13.14 4.62 9.04
N LEU A 15 -11.89 4.99 8.81
CA LEU A 15 -10.68 4.31 9.25
C LEU A 15 -9.75 5.33 9.88
N GLN A 16 -9.34 5.06 11.11
CA GLN A 16 -8.26 5.78 11.79
C GLN A 16 -7.24 4.80 12.31
N SER A 17 -5.97 5.11 12.13
CA SER A 17 -4.91 4.29 12.68
C SER A 17 -3.83 5.13 13.34
N PHE A 18 -3.23 4.55 14.37
CA PHE A 18 -2.22 5.19 15.20
C PHE A 18 -1.05 4.24 15.42
N LYS A 19 0.15 4.77 15.24
CA LYS A 19 1.41 4.14 15.65
C LYS A 19 1.75 4.61 17.05
N PHE A 20 2.00 3.65 17.95
CA PHE A 20 2.42 3.90 19.32
C PHE A 20 3.85 3.43 19.47
N GLU A 21 4.70 4.26 20.09
CA GLU A 21 6.11 3.92 20.31
C GLU A 21 6.38 3.63 21.78
N THR A 22 6.30 4.66 22.63
CA THR A 22 6.70 4.55 24.05
C THR A 22 6.02 5.63 24.89
N ILE A 23 6.19 5.56 26.20
CA ILE A 23 5.74 6.58 27.16
C ILE A 23 6.96 7.38 27.62
N ILE A 24 6.92 8.70 27.46
CA ILE A 24 7.98 9.63 27.90
C ILE A 24 7.36 10.60 28.90
N ASN A 25 7.89 10.64 30.13
CA ASN A 25 7.40 11.52 31.21
C ASN A 25 5.88 11.44 31.43
N GLY A 26 5.32 10.22 31.41
CA GLY A 26 3.89 9.98 31.59
C GLY A 26 3.02 10.35 30.38
N ARG A 27 3.62 10.76 29.25
CA ARG A 27 2.90 11.05 27.99
C ARG A 27 3.19 9.96 26.96
N LEU A 28 2.12 9.44 26.36
CA LEU A 28 2.22 8.45 25.28
C LEU A 28 2.69 9.13 23.99
N LYS A 29 3.83 8.70 23.46
CA LYS A 29 4.30 9.07 22.11
C LYS A 29 3.50 8.26 21.10
N CYS A 30 2.61 8.94 20.39
CA CYS A 30 1.81 8.37 19.33
C CYS A 30 1.85 9.27 18.09
N LYS A 31 1.63 8.66 16.92
CA LYS A 31 1.52 9.35 15.64
C LYS A 31 0.32 8.77 14.88
N GLU A 32 -0.50 9.64 14.31
CA GLU A 32 -1.51 9.22 13.34
C GLU A 32 -0.83 8.61 12.11
N ASP A 33 -1.37 7.50 11.62
CA ASP A 33 -0.83 6.76 10.48
C ASP A 33 -1.81 6.85 9.30
N ILE A 34 -2.28 5.73 8.77
CA ILE A 34 -3.25 5.73 7.67
C ILE A 34 -4.64 6.13 8.20
N THR A 35 -5.22 7.15 7.60
CA THR A 35 -6.62 7.52 7.80
C THR A 35 -7.38 7.45 6.48
N GLY A 36 -8.65 7.10 6.57
CA GLY A 36 -9.53 7.00 5.40
C GLY A 36 -10.96 7.32 5.80
N SER A 37 -11.66 8.11 5.01
CA SER A 37 -13.09 8.35 5.19
C SER A 37 -13.75 8.20 3.84
N ILE A 38 -14.72 7.28 3.75
CA ILE A 38 -15.55 7.16 2.57
C ILE A 38 -16.50 8.36 2.53
N THR A 39 -16.60 8.99 1.37
CA THR A 39 -17.44 10.15 1.12
C THR A 39 -18.21 9.94 -0.19
N HIS A 40 -19.03 10.90 -0.59
CA HIS A 40 -19.67 10.87 -1.90
C HIS A 40 -18.64 10.92 -3.05
N ASP A 41 -17.50 11.57 -2.85
CA ASP A 41 -16.45 11.72 -3.86
C ASP A 41 -15.41 10.58 -3.81
N LEU A 42 -15.24 9.96 -2.65
CA LEU A 42 -14.34 8.82 -2.43
C LEU A 42 -15.15 7.59 -2.02
N GLY A 43 -15.56 6.80 -3.01
CA GLY A 43 -16.44 5.65 -2.81
C GLY A 43 -15.80 4.42 -2.16
N SER A 44 -14.47 4.30 -2.21
CA SER A 44 -13.76 3.12 -1.69
C SER A 44 -12.31 3.43 -1.33
N PHE A 45 -11.75 2.60 -0.45
CA PHE A 45 -10.39 2.76 0.04
C PHE A 45 -9.82 1.40 0.49
N ILE A 46 -8.57 1.12 0.13
CA ILE A 46 -7.86 -0.11 0.52
C ILE A 46 -6.62 0.30 1.31
N ALA A 47 -6.48 -0.20 2.54
CA ALA A 47 -5.34 0.10 3.41
C ALA A 47 -4.71 -1.18 3.98
N PRO A 48 -3.49 -1.54 3.55
CA PRO A 48 -2.71 -2.58 4.21
C PRO A 48 -2.04 -2.04 5.48
N PHE A 49 -2.17 -2.77 6.60
CA PHE A 49 -1.54 -2.43 7.89
C PHE A 49 -0.39 -3.37 8.29
N ALA A 50 -0.38 -4.59 7.76
CA ALA A 50 0.73 -5.52 7.90
C ALA A 50 1.77 -5.27 6.78
N GLN A 51 2.66 -6.23 6.52
CA GLN A 51 3.57 -6.17 5.38
C GLN A 51 2.80 -5.97 4.06
N GLY A 52 2.74 -4.72 3.61
CA GLY A 52 1.88 -4.27 2.51
C GLY A 52 2.55 -4.27 1.15
N GLU A 53 3.78 -4.78 1.03
CA GLU A 53 4.56 -4.75 -0.21
C GLU A 53 3.85 -5.49 -1.35
N MET A 54 3.29 -6.67 -1.08
CA MET A 54 2.54 -7.43 -2.09
C MET A 54 1.24 -6.76 -2.47
N VAL A 55 0.53 -6.20 -1.49
CA VAL A 55 -0.69 -5.42 -1.74
C VAL A 55 -0.35 -4.19 -2.60
N HIS A 56 0.73 -3.49 -2.28
CA HIS A 56 1.20 -2.33 -3.04
C HIS A 56 1.59 -2.72 -4.47
N SER A 57 2.32 -3.82 -4.64
CA SER A 57 2.71 -4.32 -5.96
C SER A 57 1.50 -4.67 -6.81
N PHE A 58 0.53 -5.37 -6.22
CA PHE A 58 -0.74 -5.69 -6.87
C PHE A 58 -1.51 -4.44 -7.29
N MET A 59 -1.61 -3.45 -6.39
CA MET A 59 -2.35 -2.21 -6.64
C MET A 59 -1.67 -1.29 -7.67
N MET A 60 -0.35 -1.17 -7.62
CA MET A 60 0.40 -0.21 -8.45
C MET A 60 0.95 -0.82 -9.74
N GLY A 61 0.93 -2.15 -9.88
CA GLY A 61 1.49 -2.86 -11.03
C GLY A 61 3.02 -2.93 -11.05
N ILE A 62 3.69 -2.52 -9.96
CA ILE A 62 5.15 -2.51 -9.84
C ILE A 62 5.58 -2.75 -8.39
N ASP A 63 6.63 -3.57 -8.24
CA ASP A 63 7.25 -3.84 -6.95
C ASP A 63 7.92 -2.57 -6.36
N PRO A 64 7.70 -2.24 -5.08
CA PRO A 64 8.28 -1.04 -4.44
C PRO A 64 9.81 -0.97 -4.52
N VAL A 65 10.49 -2.11 -4.41
CA VAL A 65 11.97 -2.17 -4.47
C VAL A 65 12.42 -1.86 -5.89
N LEU A 66 11.74 -2.40 -6.91
CA LEU A 66 12.03 -2.09 -8.31
C LEU A 66 11.77 -0.62 -8.64
N MET A 67 10.69 -0.04 -8.10
CA MET A 67 10.39 1.39 -8.26
C MET A 67 11.49 2.25 -7.63
N GLN A 68 11.92 1.92 -6.41
CA GLN A 68 12.98 2.64 -5.72
C GLN A 68 14.32 2.52 -6.47
N PHE A 69 14.65 1.34 -6.97
CA PHE A 69 15.84 1.11 -7.79
C PHE A 69 15.83 1.97 -9.05
N THR A 70 14.73 1.94 -9.81
CA THR A 70 14.57 2.73 -11.04
C THR A 70 14.69 4.23 -10.75
N ARG A 71 14.06 4.70 -9.67
CA ARG A 71 14.15 6.09 -9.22
C ARG A 71 15.57 6.51 -8.90
N LYS A 72 16.28 5.71 -8.12
CA LYS A 72 17.67 6.00 -7.75
C LYS A 72 18.57 6.01 -8.98
N TYR A 73 18.49 4.97 -9.81
CA TYR A 73 19.35 4.85 -10.99
C TYR A 73 19.11 6.00 -11.98
N LEU A 74 17.85 6.39 -12.20
CA LEU A 74 17.53 7.53 -13.05
C LEU A 74 18.07 8.84 -12.47
N LYS A 75 17.96 9.03 -11.15
CA LYS A 75 18.57 10.18 -10.47
C LYS A 75 20.09 10.20 -10.66
N ASP A 76 20.75 9.05 -10.49
CA ASP A 76 22.20 8.93 -10.69
C ASP A 76 22.58 9.30 -12.13
N ILE A 77 21.78 8.94 -13.13
CA ILE A 77 21.98 9.39 -14.52
C ILE A 77 21.92 10.92 -14.61
N PHE A 78 20.84 11.53 -14.11
CA PHE A 78 20.61 12.97 -14.19
C PHE A 78 21.64 13.80 -13.40
N ASP A 79 22.19 13.25 -12.33
CA ASP A 79 23.25 13.90 -11.55
C ASP A 79 24.61 13.85 -12.27
N ASN A 80 24.91 12.79 -13.04
CA ASN A 80 26.23 12.55 -13.61
C ASN A 80 26.39 13.00 -15.08
N TYR A 81 25.33 12.90 -15.89
CA TYR A 81 25.43 13.23 -17.31
C TYR A 81 25.75 14.71 -17.64
N PRO A 82 25.45 15.73 -16.80
CA PRO A 82 25.85 17.10 -17.11
C PRO A 82 27.38 17.24 -17.19
N ASP A 83 28.11 16.55 -16.31
CA ASP A 83 29.57 16.53 -16.34
C ASP A 83 30.12 15.86 -17.60
N ILE A 84 29.46 14.80 -18.07
CA ILE A 84 29.81 14.13 -19.33
C ILE A 84 29.64 15.11 -20.51
N ILE A 85 28.51 15.82 -20.58
CA ILE A 85 28.24 16.80 -21.64
C ILE A 85 29.30 17.91 -21.65
N ILE A 86 29.61 18.48 -20.48
CA ILE A 86 30.59 19.56 -20.35
C ILE A 86 32.02 19.09 -20.70
N GLY A 87 32.34 17.83 -20.41
CA GLY A 87 33.61 17.20 -20.79
C GLY A 87 33.79 17.04 -22.30
N ILE A 88 32.71 16.79 -23.04
CA ILE A 88 32.73 16.63 -24.51
C ILE A 88 32.88 17.98 -25.22
N LEU A 89 32.32 19.06 -24.64
CA LEU A 89 32.34 20.40 -25.23
C LEU A 89 33.72 21.06 -25.07
N LYS A 90 34.56 20.99 -26.11
CA LYS A 90 35.94 21.52 -26.10
C LYS A 90 36.05 23.03 -26.34
N ASN A 91 35.08 23.64 -27.03
CA ASN A 91 35.15 25.02 -27.51
C ASN A 91 34.44 26.04 -26.60
N LEU A 92 34.32 25.76 -25.29
CA LEU A 92 33.70 26.68 -24.33
C LEU A 92 34.71 27.10 -23.27
N SER A 93 34.68 28.37 -22.89
CA SER A 93 35.43 28.89 -21.74
C SER A 93 34.91 28.31 -20.42
N ALA A 94 35.72 28.35 -19.36
CA ALA A 94 35.31 27.84 -18.05
C ALA A 94 34.01 28.48 -17.50
N PRO A 95 33.81 29.82 -17.58
CA PRO A 95 32.54 30.44 -17.16
C PRO A 95 31.33 29.96 -17.97
N GLU A 96 31.48 29.78 -19.28
CA GLU A 96 30.41 29.28 -20.15
C GLU A 96 30.04 27.84 -19.80
N LYS A 97 31.04 26.99 -19.51
CA LYS A 97 30.83 25.61 -19.05
C LYS A 97 30.05 25.55 -17.74
N THR A 98 30.41 26.38 -16.76
CA THR A 98 29.69 26.45 -15.48
C THR A 98 28.23 26.86 -15.68
N LYS A 99 28.00 27.96 -16.42
CA LYS A 99 26.64 28.46 -16.68
C LYS A 99 25.79 27.46 -17.46
N LEU A 100 26.38 26.74 -18.41
CA LEU A 100 25.70 25.68 -19.14
C LEU A 100 25.38 24.50 -18.23
N LYS A 101 26.32 24.08 -17.37
CA LYS A 101 26.12 22.99 -16.41
C LYS A 101 24.95 23.29 -15.48
N GLU A 102 24.88 24.50 -14.92
CA GLU A 102 23.78 24.94 -14.05
C GLU A 102 22.42 24.83 -14.75
N LYS A 103 22.33 25.32 -16.00
CA LYS A 103 21.10 25.20 -16.80
C LYS A 103 20.70 23.76 -17.09
N ILE A 104 21.68 22.89 -17.37
CA ILE A 104 21.42 21.47 -17.60
C ILE A 104 20.88 20.84 -16.31
N ILE A 105 21.50 21.10 -15.16
CA ILE A 105 21.05 20.58 -13.86
C ILE A 105 19.63 21.04 -13.55
N GLU A 106 19.32 22.32 -13.75
CA GLU A 106 17.97 22.86 -13.55
C GLU A 106 16.95 22.14 -14.45
N SER A 107 17.24 22.02 -15.75
CA SER A 107 16.38 21.32 -16.70
C SER A 107 16.22 19.83 -16.36
N SER A 108 17.29 19.19 -15.89
CA SER A 108 17.32 17.79 -15.48
C SER A 108 16.36 17.52 -14.33
N LYS A 109 16.35 18.41 -13.34
CA LYS A 109 15.47 18.29 -12.18
C LYS A 109 14.01 18.34 -12.61
N THR A 110 13.65 19.30 -13.46
CA THR A 110 12.29 19.41 -14.01
C THR A 110 11.90 18.13 -14.76
N ILE A 111 12.73 17.66 -15.69
CA ILE A 111 12.44 16.44 -16.47
C ILE A 111 12.29 15.21 -15.56
N TYR A 112 13.13 15.10 -14.53
CA TYR A 112 13.06 14.00 -13.58
C TYR A 112 11.76 14.02 -12.75
N ASP A 113 11.38 15.20 -12.25
CA ASP A 113 10.15 15.37 -11.47
C ASP A 113 8.91 15.11 -12.36
N ASP A 114 8.87 15.68 -13.57
CA ASP A 114 7.81 15.48 -14.56
C ASP A 114 7.64 14.00 -14.93
N TYR A 115 8.75 13.29 -15.18
CA TYR A 115 8.72 11.86 -15.48
C TYR A 115 8.03 11.05 -14.37
N PHE A 116 8.33 11.34 -13.10
CA PHE A 116 7.73 10.62 -11.99
C PHE A 116 6.29 11.04 -11.73
N GLU A 117 5.92 12.29 -12.01
CA GLU A 117 4.53 12.72 -11.99
C GLU A 117 3.71 11.97 -13.04
N ASP A 118 4.17 11.91 -14.28
CA ASP A 118 3.53 11.18 -15.38
C ASP A 118 3.44 9.69 -15.09
N LEU A 119 4.50 9.07 -14.58
CA LEU A 119 4.50 7.67 -14.18
C LEU A 119 3.47 7.40 -13.07
N ASN A 120 3.39 8.27 -12.07
CA ASN A 120 2.40 8.15 -11.00
C ASN A 120 0.97 8.30 -11.53
N ASN A 121 0.75 9.24 -12.44
CA ASN A 121 -0.56 9.45 -13.08
C ASN A 121 -0.96 8.24 -13.93
N PHE A 122 -0.02 7.70 -14.70
CA PHE A 122 -0.22 6.47 -15.46
C PHE A 122 -0.58 5.30 -14.54
N MET A 123 0.19 5.08 -13.46
CA MET A 123 -0.08 4.01 -12.51
C MET A 123 -1.45 4.14 -11.85
N LYS A 124 -1.82 5.37 -11.44
CA LYS A 124 -3.14 5.66 -10.88
C LYS A 124 -4.25 5.30 -11.86
N GLN A 125 -4.15 5.77 -13.10
CA GLN A 125 -5.21 5.58 -14.10
C GLN A 125 -5.32 4.14 -14.58
N LYS A 126 -4.20 3.43 -14.73
CA LYS A 126 -4.18 2.09 -15.36
C LYS A 126 -4.25 0.93 -14.37
N PHE A 127 -3.76 1.10 -13.14
CA PHE A 127 -3.70 0.01 -12.16
C PHE A 127 -4.56 0.30 -10.92
N ILE A 128 -4.37 1.45 -10.27
CA ILE A 128 -5.01 1.73 -8.98
C ILE A 128 -6.51 2.00 -9.13
N ASN A 129 -6.89 2.96 -9.96
CA ASN A 129 -8.28 3.41 -10.08
C ASN A 129 -9.22 2.29 -10.54
N PRO A 130 -8.87 1.42 -11.51
CA PRO A 130 -9.72 0.29 -11.87
C PRO A 130 -10.05 -0.62 -10.67
N ILE A 131 -9.05 -0.96 -9.85
CA ILE A 131 -9.24 -1.83 -8.68
C ILE A 131 -10.09 -1.12 -7.62
N VAL A 132 -9.77 0.13 -7.30
CA VAL A 132 -10.51 0.93 -6.30
C VAL A 132 -11.97 1.10 -6.73
N ASN A 133 -12.24 1.40 -8.00
CA ASN A 133 -13.59 1.56 -8.52
C ASN A 133 -14.41 0.27 -8.40
N VAL A 134 -13.80 -0.89 -8.70
CA VAL A 134 -14.46 -2.20 -8.52
C VAL A 134 -14.79 -2.43 -7.05
N VAL A 135 -13.86 -2.18 -6.13
CA VAL A 135 -14.11 -2.32 -4.68
C VAL A 135 -15.30 -1.49 -4.20
N GLY A 136 -15.56 -0.33 -4.80
CA GLY A 136 -16.71 0.50 -4.45
C GLY A 136 -18.07 -0.12 -4.75
N ILE A 137 -18.13 -1.14 -5.60
CA ILE A 137 -19.37 -1.80 -6.04
C ILE A 137 -19.44 -3.29 -5.70
N LEU A 138 -18.37 -3.86 -5.13
CA LEU A 138 -18.34 -5.28 -4.78
C LEU A 138 -19.38 -5.62 -3.70
N PRO A 139 -20.09 -6.75 -3.84
CA PRO A 139 -20.86 -7.36 -2.76
C PRO A 139 -19.99 -7.62 -1.52
N LYS A 140 -20.65 -7.71 -0.35
CA LYS A 140 -19.97 -7.90 0.95
C LYS A 140 -19.07 -9.14 0.95
N ASP A 141 -19.58 -10.27 0.48
CA ASP A 141 -18.84 -11.53 0.38
C ASP A 141 -17.63 -11.44 -0.55
N GLU A 142 -17.76 -10.78 -1.70
CA GLU A 142 -16.64 -10.54 -2.61
C GLU A 142 -15.58 -9.59 -2.01
N LEU A 143 -16.00 -8.56 -1.27
CA LEU A 143 -15.09 -7.69 -0.51
C LEU A 143 -14.26 -8.48 0.51
N ALA A 144 -14.90 -9.39 1.24
CA ALA A 144 -14.21 -10.27 2.17
C ALA A 144 -13.23 -11.21 1.46
N ALA A 145 -13.64 -11.82 0.35
CA ALA A 145 -12.78 -12.71 -0.44
C ALA A 145 -11.55 -11.97 -1.01
N MET A 146 -11.73 -10.73 -1.47
CA MET A 146 -10.64 -9.89 -1.95
C MET A 146 -9.67 -9.54 -0.82
N ALA A 147 -10.17 -9.11 0.35
CA ALA A 147 -9.34 -8.81 1.50
C ALA A 147 -8.53 -10.04 1.94
N GLU A 148 -9.15 -11.22 1.97
CA GLU A 148 -8.47 -12.48 2.26
C GLU A 148 -7.36 -12.77 1.25
N SER A 149 -7.65 -12.62 -0.03
CA SER A 149 -6.72 -12.89 -1.13
C SER A 149 -5.48 -12.00 -1.05
N LEU A 150 -5.67 -10.71 -0.76
CA LEU A 150 -4.57 -9.75 -0.59
C LEU A 150 -3.64 -10.12 0.57
N VAL A 151 -4.20 -10.58 1.70
CA VAL A 151 -3.39 -11.07 2.83
C VAL A 151 -2.67 -12.37 2.47
N ASN A 152 -3.37 -13.29 1.80
CA ASN A 152 -2.79 -14.55 1.30
C ASN A 152 -1.60 -14.32 0.36
N LEU A 153 -1.62 -13.29 -0.49
CA LEU A 153 -0.50 -12.95 -1.36
C LEU A 153 0.78 -12.63 -0.56
N THR A 154 0.65 -11.84 0.51
CA THR A 154 1.79 -11.55 1.42
C THR A 154 2.30 -12.82 2.09
N MET A 155 1.39 -13.66 2.60
CA MET A 155 1.74 -14.93 3.24
C MET A 155 2.47 -15.87 2.29
N PHE A 156 2.00 -15.97 1.05
CA PHE A 156 2.61 -16.81 0.02
C PHE A 156 4.02 -16.33 -0.31
N LYS A 157 4.23 -15.02 -0.51
CA LYS A 157 5.58 -14.47 -0.75
C LYS A 157 6.54 -14.84 0.36
N GLN A 158 6.14 -14.74 1.64
CA GLN A 158 7.00 -15.10 2.77
C GLN A 158 7.42 -16.58 2.74
N ARG A 159 6.49 -17.49 2.44
CA ARG A 159 6.77 -18.93 2.38
C ARG A 159 7.74 -19.35 1.28
N VAL A 160 7.71 -18.65 0.14
CA VAL A 160 8.55 -18.97 -1.03
C VAL A 160 9.83 -18.13 -1.10
N SER A 161 10.01 -17.19 -0.17
CA SER A 161 11.18 -16.31 -0.11
C SER A 161 12.10 -16.70 1.06
N PRO A 162 13.41 -16.40 1.00
CA PRO A 162 14.34 -16.66 2.11
C PRO A 162 14.10 -15.80 3.36
N THR A 163 13.06 -14.97 3.38
CA THR A 163 12.74 -14.03 4.46
C THR A 163 12.05 -14.76 5.61
N ALA A 164 12.38 -14.41 6.85
CA ALA A 164 11.70 -14.95 8.02
C ALA A 164 10.18 -14.68 7.96
N GLU A 165 9.36 -15.69 8.24
CA GLU A 165 7.91 -15.52 8.38
C GLU A 165 7.65 -14.55 9.54
N THR A 166 7.03 -13.41 9.24
CA THR A 166 6.64 -12.39 10.23
C THR A 166 5.13 -12.35 10.43
N VAL A 167 4.39 -12.94 9.48
CA VAL A 167 2.94 -13.08 9.52
C VAL A 167 2.66 -14.53 9.17
N GLY A 168 1.89 -15.23 10.01
CA GLY A 168 1.75 -16.68 10.00
C GLY A 168 0.35 -17.10 10.44
N GLY A 169 -0.15 -18.23 9.94
CA GLY A 169 -1.39 -18.84 10.43
C GLY A 169 -2.65 -18.55 9.59
N PRO A 170 -3.83 -18.92 10.13
CA PRO A 170 -5.12 -18.77 9.46
C PRO A 170 -5.48 -17.29 9.27
N ILE A 171 -6.18 -16.98 8.19
CA ILE A 171 -6.73 -15.64 7.97
C ILE A 171 -8.19 -15.64 8.44
N ASP A 172 -8.48 -14.76 9.39
CA ASP A 172 -9.84 -14.44 9.82
C ASP A 172 -10.28 -13.15 9.12
N VAL A 173 -11.52 -13.11 8.66
CA VAL A 173 -12.10 -12.02 7.88
C VAL A 173 -13.41 -11.61 8.50
N ALA A 174 -13.57 -10.31 8.76
CA ALA A 174 -14.79 -9.72 9.24
C ALA A 174 -15.23 -8.55 8.35
N ILE A 175 -16.52 -8.32 8.31
CA ILE A 175 -17.16 -7.17 7.65
C ILE A 175 -17.85 -6.33 8.71
N ILE A 176 -17.77 -5.02 8.56
CA ILE A 176 -18.56 -4.08 9.33
C ILE A 176 -19.47 -3.35 8.35
N SER A 177 -20.78 -3.50 8.52
CA SER A 177 -21.79 -2.75 7.76
C SER A 177 -22.63 -1.89 8.69
N LYS A 178 -23.25 -0.81 8.19
CA LYS A 178 -24.15 0.03 9.00
C LYS A 178 -25.39 -0.74 9.47
N GLY A 179 -25.92 -1.62 8.63
CA GLY A 179 -27.15 -2.37 8.90
C GLY A 179 -26.93 -3.58 9.82
N ASP A 180 -25.86 -4.33 9.60
CA ASP A 180 -25.65 -5.62 10.28
C ASP A 180 -24.59 -5.54 11.39
N GLY A 181 -23.87 -4.42 11.50
CA GLY A 181 -22.77 -4.26 12.42
C GLY A 181 -21.58 -5.14 12.03
N PHE A 182 -20.87 -5.65 13.04
CA PHE A 182 -19.69 -6.48 12.87
C PHE A 182 -20.07 -7.96 12.67
N ILE A 183 -19.60 -8.56 11.59
CA ILE A 183 -19.84 -9.97 11.24
C ILE A 183 -18.53 -10.65 10.85
N TRP A 184 -18.25 -11.82 11.44
CA TRP A 184 -17.20 -12.72 10.96
C TRP A 184 -17.69 -13.46 9.70
N ILE A 185 -17.03 -13.23 8.57
CA ILE A 185 -17.30 -13.97 7.31
C ILE A 185 -16.48 -15.25 7.28
N LYS A 186 -15.24 -15.17 7.76
CA LYS A 186 -14.34 -16.32 7.89
C LYS A 186 -13.64 -16.23 9.23
N ARG A 187 -13.65 -17.33 9.96
CA ARG A 187 -12.91 -17.44 11.21
C ARG A 187 -12.42 -18.86 11.39
N LYS A 188 -11.17 -19.06 11.78
CA LYS A 188 -10.70 -20.37 12.17
C LYS A 188 -11.55 -20.88 13.32
N LYS A 189 -12.29 -21.95 13.06
CA LYS A 189 -12.93 -22.72 14.12
C LYS A 189 -11.86 -23.64 14.70
N TYR A 190 -11.66 -23.58 16.02
CA TYR A 190 -10.84 -24.59 16.72
C TYR A 190 -11.43 -25.99 16.51
N PHE A 191 -12.76 -26.07 16.43
CA PHE A 191 -13.50 -27.30 16.28
C PHE A 191 -14.59 -27.10 15.21
N ASP A 192 -14.52 -27.90 14.13
CA ASP A 192 -15.54 -27.92 13.09
C ASP A 192 -16.32 -29.23 13.17
N ILE A 193 -17.62 -29.13 13.41
CA ILE A 193 -18.48 -30.29 13.64
C ILE A 193 -18.66 -31.14 12.38
N ASP A 194 -18.62 -30.50 11.20
CA ASP A 194 -18.74 -31.17 9.91
C ASP A 194 -17.50 -32.01 9.60
N LEU A 195 -16.32 -31.57 10.10
CA LEU A 195 -15.07 -32.32 10.01
C LEU A 195 -14.90 -33.37 11.12
N ASN A 196 -15.71 -33.31 12.19
CA ASN A 196 -15.61 -34.19 13.35
C ASN A 196 -16.96 -34.86 13.72
N PRO A 197 -17.67 -35.52 12.77
CA PRO A 197 -19.00 -36.06 13.02
C PRO A 197 -19.02 -37.13 14.12
N ARG A 198 -17.89 -37.83 14.33
CA ARG A 198 -17.73 -38.82 15.40
C ARG A 198 -17.80 -38.25 16.82
N TYR A 199 -17.53 -36.95 16.99
CA TYR A 199 -17.64 -36.30 18.29
C TYR A 199 -19.10 -36.18 18.73
N VAL A 200 -20.00 -35.84 17.79
CA VAL A 200 -21.45 -35.78 18.02
C VAL A 200 -22.00 -37.17 18.32
N MET A 201 -21.53 -38.19 17.61
CA MET A 201 -21.95 -39.58 17.84
C MET A 201 -21.54 -40.14 19.22
N ARG A 202 -20.54 -39.55 19.88
CA ARG A 202 -20.05 -39.98 21.20
C ARG A 202 -20.65 -39.20 22.38
N ASN A 203 -21.18 -38.01 22.12
CA ASN A 203 -21.82 -37.16 23.12
C ASN A 203 -23.20 -36.76 22.58
N PRO A 204 -24.20 -37.68 22.63
CA PRO A 204 -25.55 -37.41 22.15
C PRO A 204 -26.29 -36.38 23.01
#